data_AF-A0A951HB44-F1
#
_entry.id   AF-A0A951HB44-F1
#
_cell.length_a   1.000
_cell.length_b   1.000
_cell.length_c   1.000
_cell.angle_alpha   90.00
_cell.angle_beta   90.00
_cell.angle_gamma   90.00
#
_symmetry.space_group_name_H-M   'P 1'
#
loop_
_entity.id
_entity.type
_entity.pdbx_description
1 polymer ?
#
loop_
_entity_poly.entity_id
_entity_poly.type
_entity_poly.pdbx_seq_one_letter_code
_entity_poly.pdbx_strand_id
1 'polypeptide(L)'
;MMLKKLLALSAATAMLTGAALANAPAKDAGKKAAKKPVATKLTDVKVCPMTGEEVKGKGAGSEVVGNYKVNFCCAGCKPDFDKLSKADKQKKIAEALKKQSGKKG
;
A
#
# COMPACT_ATOMS: atom_id res chain seq x y z
N MET A 1 30.88 34.73 -14.96
CA MET A 1 32.14 34.68 -15.74
C MET A 1 33.13 33.78 -15.02
N MET A 2 33.73 32.84 -15.76
CA MET A 2 35.01 32.15 -15.47
C MET A 2 35.00 31.20 -14.25
N LEU A 3 34.78 29.89 -14.38
CA LEU A 3 35.55 28.92 -15.17
C LEU A 3 37.05 29.19 -15.17
N LYS A 4 37.78 28.86 -14.09
CA LYS A 4 39.25 28.69 -14.08
C LYS A 4 39.68 27.91 -12.83
N LYS A 5 40.63 26.97 -13.01
CA LYS A 5 41.32 26.06 -12.05
C LYS A 5 40.62 24.71 -11.94
N LEU A 6 40.92 23.68 -12.73
CA LEU A 6 42.21 23.13 -13.17
C LEU A 6 43.15 22.78 -12.00
N LEU A 7 42.99 21.56 -11.48
CA LEU A 7 44.01 20.73 -10.81
C LEU A 7 43.36 19.32 -10.69
N ALA A 8 43.58 18.41 -11.65
CA ALA A 8 44.79 17.61 -11.85
C ALA A 8 45.04 16.58 -10.74
N LEU A 9 45.18 15.33 -11.18
CA LEU A 9 45.80 14.19 -10.51
C LEU A 9 45.11 13.63 -9.26
N SER A 10 44.45 12.48 -9.45
CA SER A 10 44.69 11.30 -8.61
C SER A 10 44.45 10.05 -9.45
N ALA A 11 45.47 9.67 -10.20
CA ALA A 11 45.64 8.30 -10.65
C ALA A 11 46.11 7.47 -9.46
N ALA A 12 45.32 6.47 -9.07
CA ALA A 12 45.80 5.33 -8.30
C ALA A 12 45.27 4.07 -8.99
N THR A 13 46.19 3.49 -9.75
CA THR A 13 46.11 2.24 -10.50
C THR A 13 45.99 1.03 -9.57
N ALA A 14 45.48 -0.06 -10.14
CA ALA A 14 45.60 -1.47 -9.72
C ALA A 14 44.46 -1.96 -8.78
N MET A 15 43.77 -3.07 -9.05
CA MET A 15 44.23 -4.30 -9.70
C MET A 15 43.11 -4.96 -10.53
N LEU A 16 43.48 -5.34 -11.75
CA LEU A 16 42.85 -6.42 -12.51
C LEU A 16 43.47 -7.75 -12.06
N THR A 17 42.63 -8.79 -12.02
CA THR A 17 42.88 -10.23 -12.28
C THR A 17 42.56 -11.15 -11.10
N GLY A 18 41.44 -11.85 -11.26
CA GLY A 18 40.99 -12.94 -10.40
C GLY A 18 39.66 -13.51 -10.89
N ALA A 19 39.65 -14.07 -12.11
CA ALA A 19 38.53 -14.88 -12.58
C ALA A 19 38.68 -16.30 -12.03
N ALA A 20 37.77 -16.70 -11.15
CA ALA A 20 37.40 -18.11 -10.96
C ALA A 20 35.88 -18.18 -10.77
N LEU A 21 35.26 -18.93 -11.68
CA LEU A 21 33.83 -19.13 -11.81
C LEU A 21 33.27 -19.97 -10.66
N ALA A 22 32.15 -19.54 -10.08
CA ALA A 22 30.91 -20.33 -9.95
C ALA A 22 29.91 -19.62 -9.03
N ASN A 23 28.66 -19.53 -9.48
CA ASN A 23 27.45 -19.11 -8.77
C ASN A 23 27.18 -17.59 -8.62
N ALA A 24 26.71 -16.99 -9.71
CA ALA A 24 25.54 -16.11 -9.62
C ALA A 24 24.28 -16.98 -9.85
N PRO A 25 23.19 -16.74 -9.11
CA PRO A 25 22.19 -15.90 -9.75
C PRO A 25 21.98 -14.56 -9.03
N ALA A 26 22.02 -13.52 -9.85
CA ALA A 26 21.25 -12.30 -9.64
C ALA A 26 19.79 -12.65 -9.28
N LYS A 27 19.30 -12.01 -8.24
CA LYS A 27 17.89 -11.65 -7.97
C LYS A 27 18.00 -10.57 -6.90
N ASP A 28 17.81 -9.31 -7.28
CA ASP A 28 16.51 -8.65 -7.11
C ASP A 28 16.04 -8.77 -5.66
N ALA A 29 15.77 -7.71 -4.93
CA ALA A 29 15.56 -6.34 -5.30
C ALA A 29 15.58 -5.58 -3.97
N GLY A 30 15.80 -4.27 -4.05
CA GLY A 30 15.62 -3.37 -2.93
C GLY A 30 14.38 -3.75 -2.12
N LYS A 31 14.58 -4.01 -0.83
CA LYS A 31 13.50 -3.97 0.13
C LYS A 31 13.03 -2.53 0.12
N LYS A 32 12.06 -2.29 -0.75
CA LYS A 32 11.41 -1.01 -0.96
C LYS A 32 11.18 -0.43 0.41
N ALA A 33 11.79 0.72 0.66
CA ALA A 33 11.26 1.67 1.60
C ALA A 33 9.76 1.75 1.27
N ALA A 34 8.95 1.10 2.11
CA ALA A 34 7.52 1.19 2.01
C ALA A 34 7.25 2.66 2.22
N LYS A 35 7.03 3.38 1.10
CA LYS A 35 6.45 4.71 1.12
C LYS A 35 5.21 4.57 1.97
N LYS A 36 5.30 4.98 3.24
CA LYS A 36 4.16 5.15 4.12
C LYS A 36 3.29 6.15 3.36
N PRO A 37 2.16 5.73 2.76
CA PRO A 37 1.36 6.69 2.03
C PRO A 37 0.93 7.74 3.04
N VAL A 38 1.10 8.99 2.64
CA VAL A 38 0.75 10.18 3.38
C VAL A 38 -0.63 9.94 4.00
N ALA A 39 -0.66 9.78 5.32
CA ALA A 39 -1.83 9.37 6.06
C ALA A 39 -2.80 10.55 6.12
N THR A 40 -3.50 10.82 5.03
CA THR A 40 -4.82 11.41 5.12
C THR A 40 -5.60 10.46 6.04
N LYS A 41 -6.10 10.97 7.17
CA LYS A 41 -6.71 10.20 8.25
C LYS A 41 -7.99 9.51 7.74
N LEU A 42 -7.80 8.41 7.01
CA LEU A 42 -8.86 7.57 6.49
C LEU A 42 -9.39 6.73 7.64
N THR A 43 -10.70 6.83 7.88
CA THR A 43 -11.37 5.98 8.84
C THR A 43 -11.47 4.57 8.26
N ASP A 44 -10.72 3.64 8.85
CA ASP A 44 -10.71 2.24 8.43
C ASP A 44 -11.98 1.54 8.92
N VAL A 45 -12.75 1.01 7.97
CA VAL A 45 -13.99 0.29 8.20
C VAL A 45 -13.70 -1.20 8.08
N LYS A 46 -13.60 -1.88 9.22
CA LYS A 46 -13.30 -3.31 9.36
C LYS A 46 -14.54 -4.19 9.36
N VAL A 47 -15.71 -3.60 9.13
CA VAL A 47 -16.98 -4.33 8.97
C VAL A 47 -17.38 -4.24 7.50
N CYS A 48 -17.70 -5.39 6.89
CA CYS A 48 -18.13 -5.46 5.51
C CYS A 48 -19.45 -4.69 5.36
N PRO A 49 -19.52 -3.64 4.54
CA PRO A 49 -20.76 -2.87 4.35
C PRO A 49 -21.87 -3.68 3.67
N MET A 50 -21.54 -4.75 2.95
CA MET A 50 -22.51 -5.58 2.24
C MET A 50 -23.20 -6.58 3.16
N THR A 51 -22.43 -7.34 3.94
CA THR A 51 -22.96 -8.41 4.82
C THR A 51 -23.12 -7.95 6.28
N GLY A 52 -22.45 -6.88 6.68
CA GLY A 52 -22.41 -6.41 8.06
C GLY A 52 -21.53 -7.26 8.98
N GLU A 53 -20.77 -8.20 8.44
CA GLU A 53 -19.84 -9.04 9.20
C GLU A 53 -18.47 -8.38 9.35
N GLU A 54 -17.73 -8.79 10.38
CA GLU A 54 -16.38 -8.32 10.63
C GLU A 54 -15.37 -8.92 9.64
N VAL A 55 -14.60 -8.06 8.99
CA VAL A 55 -13.53 -8.43 8.07
C VAL A 55 -12.31 -8.85 8.89
N LYS A 56 -12.01 -10.15 8.90
CA LYS A 56 -10.81 -10.69 9.53
C LYS A 56 -9.59 -10.54 8.60
N GLY A 57 -8.44 -10.20 9.17
CA GLY A 57 -7.18 -10.10 8.43
C GLY A 57 -7.18 -8.98 7.38
N LYS A 58 -6.71 -9.29 6.16
CA LYS A 58 -6.68 -8.32 5.04
C LYS A 58 -7.99 -8.26 4.24
N GLY A 59 -8.95 -9.15 4.53
CA GLY A 59 -10.16 -9.30 3.72
C GLY A 59 -9.86 -9.68 2.26
N ALA A 60 -10.84 -9.46 1.39
CA ALA A 60 -10.74 -9.68 -0.05
C ALA A 60 -10.38 -8.42 -0.85
N GLY A 61 -10.05 -7.33 -0.14
CA GLY A 61 -9.72 -6.03 -0.73
C GLY A 61 -10.33 -4.88 0.05
N SER A 62 -9.94 -3.66 -0.34
CA SER A 62 -10.50 -2.44 0.24
C SER A 62 -10.70 -1.36 -0.82
N GLU A 63 -11.74 -0.55 -0.66
CA GLU A 63 -12.03 0.60 -1.51
C GLU A 63 -12.09 1.88 -0.68
N VAL A 64 -11.61 2.98 -1.23
CA VAL A 64 -11.65 4.29 -0.55
C VAL A 64 -12.85 5.07 -1.09
N VAL A 65 -13.78 5.39 -0.20
CA VAL A 65 -14.96 6.20 -0.50
C VAL A 65 -14.93 7.45 0.37
N GLY A 66 -14.52 8.57 -0.22
CA GLY A 66 -14.29 9.82 0.52
C GLY A 66 -13.17 9.66 1.55
N ASN A 67 -13.51 9.80 2.83
CA ASN A 67 -12.59 9.65 3.96
C ASN A 67 -12.67 8.27 4.65
N TYR A 68 -13.37 7.32 4.05
CA TYR A 68 -13.55 5.97 4.60
C TYR A 68 -12.79 4.96 3.75
N LYS A 69 -11.97 4.15 4.41
CA LYS A 69 -11.36 2.97 3.79
C LYS A 69 -12.20 1.76 4.14
N VAL A 70 -12.97 1.31 3.16
CA VAL A 70 -13.95 0.23 3.28
C VAL A 70 -13.28 -1.09 2.99
N ASN A 71 -13.24 -2.01 3.96
CA ASN A 71 -12.71 -3.36 3.73
C ASN A 71 -13.85 -4.34 3.42
N PHE A 72 -13.59 -5.31 2.56
CA PHE A 72 -14.58 -6.32 2.14
C PHE A 72 -14.21 -7.70 2.70
N CYS A 73 -15.20 -8.43 3.21
CA CYS A 73 -14.97 -9.79 3.72
C CYS A 73 -14.75 -10.81 2.59
N CYS A 74 -15.25 -10.55 1.38
CA CYS A 74 -15.30 -11.50 0.28
C CYS A 74 -15.04 -10.83 -1.08
N ALA A 75 -14.55 -11.58 -2.06
CA ALA A 75 -14.21 -11.04 -3.39
C ALA A 75 -15.45 -10.57 -4.17
N GLY A 76 -16.62 -11.18 -3.95
CA GLY A 76 -17.90 -10.76 -4.54
C GLY A 76 -18.46 -9.46 -3.93
N CYS A 77 -18.06 -9.14 -2.70
CA CYS A 77 -18.59 -7.99 -1.98
C CYS A 77 -18.19 -6.66 -2.62
N LYS A 78 -17.01 -6.58 -3.25
CA LYS A 78 -16.54 -5.37 -3.95
C LYS A 78 -17.39 -5.05 -5.19
N PRO A 79 -17.56 -5.94 -6.19
CA PRO A 79 -18.36 -5.63 -7.37
C PRO A 79 -19.82 -5.34 -7.04
N ASP A 80 -20.42 -6.02 -6.06
CA ASP A 80 -21.79 -5.70 -5.63
C ASP A 80 -21.87 -4.33 -4.97
N PHE A 81 -20.88 -3.98 -4.14
CA PHE A 81 -20.79 -2.64 -3.57
C PHE A 81 -20.57 -1.58 -4.64
N ASP A 82 -19.83 -1.87 -5.71
CA ASP A 82 -19.53 -0.89 -6.75
C ASP A 82 -20.76 -0.50 -7.59
N LYS A 83 -21.69 -1.45 -7.77
CA LYS A 83 -22.98 -1.26 -8.45
C LYS A 83 -23.94 -0.33 -7.71
N LEU A 84 -23.69 -0.07 -6.42
CA LEU A 84 -24.54 0.79 -5.62
C LEU A 84 -24.33 2.26 -5.97
N SER A 85 -25.40 3.05 -5.83
CA SER A 85 -25.30 4.51 -5.91
C SER A 85 -24.46 5.07 -4.76
N LYS A 86 -23.87 6.26 -4.94
CA LYS A 86 -23.06 6.90 -3.88
C LYS A 86 -23.80 7.01 -2.54
N ALA A 87 -25.10 7.31 -2.59
CA ALA A 87 -25.95 7.39 -1.39
C ALA A 87 -26.05 6.03 -0.67
N ASP A 88 -26.26 4.94 -1.40
CA ASP A 88 -26.34 3.59 -0.83
C ASP A 88 -24.98 3.14 -0.29
N LYS A 89 -23.89 3.39 -1.01
CA LYS A 89 -22.52 3.14 -0.53
C LYS A 89 -22.31 3.83 0.83
N GLN A 90 -22.68 5.12 0.95
CA GLN A 90 -22.55 5.86 2.21
C GLN A 90 -23.42 5.30 3.34
N LYS A 91 -24.67 4.92 3.06
CA LYS A 91 -25.55 4.28 4.06
C LYS A 91 -24.93 3.00 4.59
N LYS A 92 -24.45 2.12 3.70
CA LYS A 92 -23.82 0.85 4.09
C LYS A 92 -22.53 1.06 4.88
N ILE A 93 -21.72 2.04 4.51
CA ILE A 93 -20.52 2.43 5.27
C ILE A 93 -20.90 2.92 6.67
N ALA A 94 -21.93 3.76 6.79
CA ALA A 94 -22.39 4.27 8.08
C ALA A 94 -22.94 3.17 8.99
N GLU A 95 -23.68 2.20 8.44
CA GLU A 95 -24.13 1.01 9.18
C GLU A 95 -22.95 0.15 9.66
N ALA A 96 -21.96 -0.08 8.81
CA ALA A 96 -20.75 -0.82 9.16
C ALA A 96 -19.96 -0.11 10.27
N LEU A 97 -19.84 1.21 10.22
CA LEU A 97 -19.19 2.02 11.25
C LEU A 97 -19.90 1.95 12.60
N LYS A 98 -21.24 1.99 12.61
CA LYS A 98 -22.03 1.83 13.85
C LYS A 98 -21.73 0.48 14.51
N LYS A 99 -21.75 -0.60 13.73
CA LYS A 99 -21.41 -1.96 14.20
C LYS A 99 -19.98 -2.05 14.71
N GLN A 100 -19.03 -1.44 13.99
CA GLN A 100 -17.63 -1.38 14.41
C GLN A 100 -17.42 -0.61 15.71
N SER A 101 -18.17 0.48 15.92
CA SER A 101 -18.04 1.34 17.10
C SER A 101 -18.59 0.66 18.35
N GLY A 102 -19.71 -0.06 18.23
CA GLY A 102 -20.32 -0.80 19.34
C GLY A 102 -19.53 -2.04 19.78
N LYS A 103 -18.69 -2.60 18.89
CA LYS A 103 -17.87 -3.78 19.19
C LYS A 103 -16.49 -3.47 19.79
N LYS A 104 -16.19 -2.19 20.02
CA LYS A 104 -14.87 -1.74 20.47
C LYS A 104 -14.77 -1.57 22.01
N GLY A 105 -15.66 -2.24 22.75
CA GLY A 105 -15.70 -2.25 24.22
C GLY A 105 -15.08 -3.53 24.78
#